data_AF-A0A9E6WBX8-F1
#
_entry.id   AF-A0A9E6WBX8-F1
#
_cell.length_a   1.000
_cell.length_b   1.000
_cell.length_c   1.000
_cell.angle_alpha   90.00
_cell.angle_beta   90.00
_cell.angle_gamma   90.00
#
_symmetry.space_group_name_H-M   'P 1'
#
loop_
_entity.id
_entity.type
_entity.pdbx_description
1 polymer ?
#
loop_
_entity_poly.entity_id
_entity_poly.type
_entity_poly.pdbx_seq_one_letter_code
_entity_poly.pdbx_strand_id
1 'polypeptide(L)'
;MILLPRGNPVKENINPGKVNLADALGKMRQGKFTGYMRFDFPEGTGVFIYQEGCLISSLFENEREHLIAYDGISRTFDESLNGNGKLNIYRLSSELAHSIHTLLHGEVLHKGQDLQLIDIKSLLIRMREEKRSGCLRIYSKEHIALIFYRDGSPLGFFHDGSTDIETTADSSMSVAKEPGAKVDVLVTRGDGGKPLADLMETADITGMWGAAVAERRRQREEQESAASKTQETKESDRRQKTQELFQSSAMAHLGKIGSLLVDKEFEKLKLNGGQISESA
;
A
#
# COMPACT_ATOMS: atom_id res chain seq x y z
N MET A 1 9.25 -5.58 -3.19
CA MET A 1 8.87 -5.54 -1.76
C MET A 1 9.87 -4.69 -1.01
N ILE A 2 9.39 -3.64 -0.36
CA ILE A 2 10.22 -2.75 0.46
C ILE A 2 10.54 -3.45 1.79
N LEU A 3 11.82 -3.73 1.97
CA LEU A 3 12.35 -4.45 3.12
C LEU A 3 13.05 -3.42 4.02
N LEU A 4 12.35 -2.95 5.05
CA LEU A 4 12.86 -2.04 6.07
C LEU A 4 12.56 -2.58 7.48
N PRO A 5 13.53 -2.51 8.41
CA PRO A 5 13.30 -2.80 9.81
C PRO A 5 12.27 -1.86 10.44
N ARG A 6 11.49 -2.38 11.39
CA ARG A 6 10.55 -1.59 12.19
C ARG A 6 11.35 -0.70 13.14
N GLY A 7 11.23 0.62 13.00
CA GLY A 7 11.86 1.53 13.96
C GLY A 7 11.12 1.54 15.31
N ASN A 8 11.39 2.53 16.16
CA ASN A 8 10.59 2.73 17.36
C ASN A 8 9.18 3.25 17.01
N PRO A 9 8.12 2.50 17.33
CA PRO A 9 6.76 2.87 16.93
C PRO A 9 6.26 4.12 17.63
N VAL A 10 5.75 5.06 16.84
CA VAL A 10 4.97 6.21 17.33
C VAL A 10 3.48 5.85 17.35
N LYS A 11 3.01 5.23 16.26
CA LYS A 11 1.67 4.64 16.14
C LYS A 11 1.72 3.48 15.16
N GLU A 12 0.92 2.45 15.39
CA GLU A 12 0.86 1.27 14.54
C GLU A 12 -0.59 0.83 14.30
N ASN A 13 -0.79 0.06 13.22
CA ASN A 13 -2.06 -0.55 12.85
C ASN A 13 -3.22 0.43 12.66
N ILE A 14 -2.93 1.65 12.18
CA ILE A 14 -3.95 2.64 11.85
C ILE A 14 -4.55 2.28 10.49
N ASN A 15 -5.87 2.34 10.34
CA ASN A 15 -6.49 2.25 9.02
C ASN A 15 -6.34 3.62 8.30
N PRO A 16 -5.56 3.72 7.21
CA PRO A 16 -5.30 4.99 6.55
C PRO A 16 -6.55 5.59 5.89
N GLY A 17 -7.53 4.77 5.50
CA GLY A 17 -8.80 5.24 4.93
C GLY A 17 -9.74 5.91 5.95
N LYS A 18 -9.43 5.82 7.26
CA LYS A 18 -10.17 6.52 8.32
C LYS A 18 -9.50 7.81 8.76
N VAL A 19 -8.41 8.21 8.10
CA VAL A 19 -7.61 9.39 8.44
C VAL A 19 -7.59 10.32 7.24
N ASN A 20 -7.72 11.62 7.46
CA ASN A 20 -7.36 12.60 6.44
C ASN A 20 -5.83 12.63 6.32
N LEU A 21 -5.29 11.96 5.30
CA LEU A 21 -3.84 11.85 5.14
C LEU A 21 -3.20 13.21 4.84
N ALA A 22 -3.85 14.10 4.11
CA ALA A 22 -3.32 15.45 3.89
C ALA A 22 -3.10 16.20 5.22
N ASP A 23 -4.08 16.18 6.11
CA ASP A 23 -3.95 16.77 7.46
C ASP A 23 -2.87 16.06 8.29
N ALA A 24 -2.77 14.74 8.18
CA ALA A 24 -1.77 13.96 8.89
C ALA A 24 -0.34 14.33 8.44
N LEU A 25 -0.09 14.40 7.13
CA LEU A 25 1.19 14.84 6.58
C LEU A 25 1.51 16.29 6.99
N GLY A 26 0.51 17.18 6.97
CA GLY A 26 0.65 18.55 7.47
C GLY A 26 1.07 18.63 8.94
N LYS A 27 0.52 17.76 9.80
CA LYS A 27 0.91 17.65 11.21
C LYS A 27 2.34 17.13 11.38
N MET A 28 2.79 16.19 10.54
CA MET A 28 4.19 15.72 10.57
C MET A 28 5.16 16.87 10.26
N ARG A 29 4.81 17.70 9.27
CA ARG A 29 5.59 18.89 8.90
C ARG A 29 5.66 19.91 10.04
N GLN A 30 4.52 20.31 10.59
CA GLN A 30 4.46 21.27 11.71
C GLN A 30 5.18 20.77 12.96
N GLY A 31 5.08 19.47 13.24
CA GLY A 31 5.71 18.82 14.39
C GLY A 31 7.21 18.54 14.22
N LYS A 32 7.83 18.93 13.11
CA LYS A 32 9.23 18.63 12.76
C LYS A 32 9.57 17.14 12.90
N PHE A 33 8.66 16.29 12.45
CA PHE A 33 8.82 14.85 12.60
C PHE A 33 10.05 14.33 11.82
N THR A 34 10.79 13.40 12.42
CA THR A 34 11.87 12.64 11.77
C THR A 34 11.58 11.15 11.94
N GLY A 35 11.57 10.44 10.83
CA GLY A 35 11.18 9.03 10.80
C GLY A 35 10.56 8.63 9.47
N TYR A 36 9.77 7.57 9.47
CA TYR A 36 9.05 7.15 8.28
C TYR A 36 7.65 6.65 8.59
N MET A 37 6.78 6.77 7.60
CA MET A 37 5.44 6.21 7.58
C MET A 37 5.44 5.05 6.59
N ARG A 38 4.96 3.89 7.02
CA ARG A 38 4.83 2.70 6.19
C ARG A 38 3.36 2.35 6.05
N PHE A 39 2.95 2.16 4.81
CA PHE A 39 1.61 1.79 4.41
C PHE A 39 1.67 0.39 3.80
N ASP A 40 1.10 -0.59 4.48
CA ASP A 40 0.98 -1.96 3.97
C ASP A 40 -0.43 -2.16 3.43
N PHE A 41 -0.55 -2.32 2.12
CA PHE A 41 -1.78 -2.64 1.40
C PHE A 41 -1.69 -4.05 0.81
N PRO A 42 -2.83 -4.68 0.44
CA PRO A 42 -2.79 -5.91 -0.34
C PRO A 42 -2.05 -5.74 -1.68
N GLU A 43 -2.18 -4.56 -2.32
CA GLU A 43 -1.66 -4.32 -3.67
C GLU A 43 -0.26 -3.73 -3.73
N GLY A 44 0.37 -3.51 -2.57
CA GLY A 44 1.70 -2.93 -2.51
C GLY A 44 2.05 -2.29 -1.17
N THR A 45 3.22 -1.68 -1.12
CA THR A 45 3.72 -0.98 0.08
C THR A 45 4.08 0.45 -0.27
N GLY A 46 3.52 1.41 0.48
CA GLY A 46 3.90 2.82 0.44
C GLY A 46 4.87 3.16 1.58
N VAL A 47 5.87 4.00 1.32
CA VAL A 47 6.79 4.52 2.35
C VAL A 47 7.03 6.00 2.13
N PHE A 48 6.78 6.79 3.18
CA PHE A 48 7.09 8.22 3.24
C PHE A 48 8.17 8.46 4.29
N ILE A 49 9.25 9.16 3.95
CA ILE A 49 10.35 9.46 4.88
C ILE A 49 10.36 10.94 5.18
N TYR A 50 10.42 11.26 6.46
CA TYR A 50 10.49 12.61 6.99
C TYR A 50 11.83 12.87 7.66
N GLN A 51 12.34 14.08 7.47
CA GLN A 51 13.47 14.63 8.21
C GLN A 51 13.13 16.04 8.66
N GLU A 52 13.02 16.25 9.97
CA GLU A 52 12.73 17.54 10.61
C GLU A 52 11.47 18.22 10.06
N GLY A 53 10.47 17.42 9.68
CA GLY A 53 9.21 17.88 9.09
C GLY A 53 9.21 17.97 7.56
N CYS A 54 10.35 17.89 6.90
CA CYS A 54 10.43 17.83 5.44
C CYS A 54 10.12 16.42 4.95
N LEU A 55 9.24 16.27 3.95
CA LEU A 55 8.99 14.99 3.30
C LEU A 55 10.06 14.78 2.24
N ILE A 56 11.14 14.08 2.62
CA ILE A 56 12.33 13.90 1.77
C ILE A 56 12.23 12.73 0.79
N SER A 57 11.26 11.83 1.01
CA SER A 57 11.05 10.66 0.16
C SER A 57 9.60 10.22 0.17
N SER A 58 9.13 9.80 -0.99
CA SER A 58 7.89 9.04 -1.15
C SER A 58 8.13 7.93 -2.15
N LEU A 59 7.69 6.72 -1.80
CA LEU A 59 7.81 5.53 -2.62
C LEU A 59 6.52 4.72 -2.49
N PHE A 60 6.07 4.13 -3.60
CA PHE A 60 5.11 3.04 -3.62
C PHE A 60 5.67 1.92 -4.48
N GLU A 61 5.68 0.69 -3.96
CA GLU A 61 6.23 -0.46 -4.67
C GLU A 61 5.30 -1.68 -4.58
N ASN A 62 5.13 -2.36 -5.71
CA ASN A 62 4.58 -3.71 -5.80
C ASN A 62 5.37 -4.53 -6.82
N GLU A 63 4.82 -5.64 -7.32
CA GLU A 63 5.52 -6.48 -8.31
C GLU A 63 5.66 -5.84 -9.69
N ARG A 64 4.82 -4.85 -10.02
CA ARG A 64 4.73 -4.23 -11.36
C ARG A 64 5.23 -2.80 -11.39
N GLU A 65 5.12 -2.10 -10.27
CA GLU A 65 5.29 -0.65 -10.17
C GLU A 65 6.33 -0.33 -9.09
N HIS A 66 7.18 0.64 -9.40
CA HIS A 66 8.06 1.30 -8.45
C HIS A 66 7.94 2.81 -8.70
N LEU A 67 7.08 3.46 -7.93
CA LEU A 67 6.67 4.86 -8.10
C LEU A 67 7.32 5.71 -7.02
N ILE A 68 7.98 6.80 -7.40
CA ILE A 68 8.68 7.69 -6.47
C ILE A 68 8.03 9.07 -6.44
N ALA A 69 8.39 9.86 -5.43
CA ALA A 69 7.95 11.25 -5.28
C ALA A 69 6.41 11.38 -5.37
N TYR A 70 5.90 12.26 -6.24
CA TYR A 70 4.48 12.57 -6.35
C TYR A 70 3.64 11.36 -6.78
N ASP A 71 4.14 10.52 -7.69
CA ASP A 71 3.44 9.32 -8.13
C ASP A 71 3.27 8.33 -6.97
N GLY A 72 4.31 8.20 -6.14
CA GLY A 72 4.25 7.41 -4.91
C GLY A 72 3.24 7.95 -3.89
N ILE A 73 3.10 9.29 -3.78
CA ILE A 73 2.11 9.94 -2.91
C ILE A 73 0.70 9.63 -3.42
N SER A 74 0.45 9.90 -4.71
CA SER A 74 -0.86 9.70 -5.34
C SER A 74 -1.31 8.25 -5.20
N ARG A 75 -0.46 7.29 -5.56
CA ARG A 75 -0.77 5.87 -5.47
C ARG A 75 -1.08 5.44 -4.03
N THR A 76 -0.32 5.94 -3.06
CA THR A 76 -0.55 5.66 -1.63
C THR A 76 -1.89 6.25 -1.15
N PHE A 77 -2.28 7.43 -1.62
CA PHE A 77 -3.57 8.03 -1.30
C PHE A 77 -4.74 7.23 -1.86
N ASP A 78 -4.65 6.81 -3.12
CA ASP A 78 -5.66 5.98 -3.76
C ASP A 78 -5.87 4.65 -3.00
N GLU A 79 -4.77 3.96 -2.68
CA GLU A 79 -4.82 2.69 -1.93
C GLU A 79 -5.31 2.87 -0.50
N SER A 80 -5.02 4.02 0.14
CA SER A 80 -5.51 4.32 1.49
C SER A 80 -7.03 4.38 1.55
N LEU A 81 -7.67 4.90 0.51
CA LEU A 81 -9.12 5.02 0.40
C LEU A 81 -9.83 3.69 0.09
N ASN A 82 -9.08 2.61 -0.18
CA ASN A 82 -9.63 1.26 -0.24
C ASN A 82 -10.01 0.73 1.15
N GLY A 83 -9.39 1.24 2.23
CA GLY A 83 -9.77 0.96 3.61
C GLY A 83 -9.31 -0.40 4.16
N ASN A 84 -8.51 -1.15 3.40
CA ASN A 84 -7.91 -2.43 3.77
C ASN A 84 -6.40 -2.33 4.10
N GLY A 85 -5.85 -1.12 4.11
CA GLY A 85 -4.45 -0.87 4.43
C GLY A 85 -4.16 -0.76 5.93
N LYS A 86 -2.87 -0.82 6.27
CA LYS A 86 -2.33 -0.53 7.61
C LYS A 86 -1.25 0.55 7.49
N LEU A 87 -1.39 1.60 8.30
CA LEU A 87 -0.40 2.65 8.48
C LEU A 87 0.34 2.43 9.81
N ASN A 88 1.66 2.36 9.71
CA ASN A 88 2.60 2.35 10.82
C ASN A 88 3.55 3.54 10.72
N ILE A 89 3.87 4.18 11.85
CA ILE A 89 4.70 5.38 11.91
C ILE A 89 5.83 5.11 12.90
N TYR A 90 7.06 5.23 12.43
CA TYR A 90 8.26 4.91 13.19
C TYR A 90 9.18 6.13 13.29
N ARG A 91 9.66 6.41 14.50
CA ARG A 91 10.61 7.50 14.74
C ARG A 91 12.04 7.04 14.48
N LEU A 92 12.83 7.89 13.84
CA LEU A 92 14.24 7.66 13.54
C LEU A 92 15.09 8.89 13.89
N SER A 93 16.41 8.71 13.94
CA SER A 93 17.39 9.79 13.86
C SER A 93 17.45 10.38 12.45
N SER A 94 17.95 11.61 12.32
CA SER A 94 18.11 12.26 11.01
C SER A 94 19.12 11.52 10.13
N GLU A 95 20.19 10.98 10.70
CA GLU A 95 21.19 10.19 9.96
C GLU A 95 20.59 8.90 9.39
N LEU A 96 19.77 8.21 10.17
CA LEU A 96 19.10 7.00 9.73
C LEU A 96 18.02 7.27 8.68
N ALA A 97 17.22 8.34 8.85
CA ALA A 97 16.23 8.75 7.85
C ALA A 97 16.90 9.06 6.50
N HIS A 98 18.01 9.78 6.50
CA HIS A 98 18.81 10.05 5.30
C HIS A 98 19.36 8.75 4.69
N SER A 99 19.94 7.87 5.51
CA SER A 99 20.51 6.59 5.05
C SER A 99 19.46 5.70 4.38
N ILE A 100 18.24 5.66 4.91
CA ILE A 100 17.12 4.93 4.29
C ILE A 100 16.66 5.62 2.99
N HIS A 101 16.59 6.95 2.95
CA HIS A 101 16.29 7.67 1.72
C HIS A 101 17.26 7.30 0.59
N THR A 102 18.56 7.37 0.86
CA THR A 102 19.58 7.02 -0.14
C THR A 102 19.49 5.55 -0.52
N LEU A 103 19.16 4.66 0.42
CA LEU A 103 18.95 3.24 0.17
C LEU A 103 17.79 2.97 -0.80
N LEU A 104 16.65 3.62 -0.59
CA LEU A 104 15.46 3.41 -1.42
C LEU A 104 15.65 3.89 -2.87
N HIS A 105 16.59 4.81 -3.09
CA HIS A 105 16.97 5.30 -4.43
C HIS A 105 18.28 4.67 -4.94
N GLY A 106 18.84 3.72 -4.19
CA GLY A 106 20.09 3.04 -4.53
C GLY A 106 19.92 2.01 -5.64
N GLU A 107 21.04 1.62 -6.24
CA GLU A 107 21.09 0.54 -7.22
C GLU A 107 21.33 -0.80 -6.51
N VAL A 108 20.55 -1.82 -6.87
CA VAL A 108 20.73 -3.18 -6.33
C VAL A 108 21.79 -3.89 -7.14
N LEU A 109 22.98 -4.07 -6.55
CA LEU A 109 24.08 -4.79 -7.20
C LEU A 109 23.89 -6.31 -7.13
N HIS A 110 23.46 -6.80 -5.97
CA HIS A 110 23.17 -8.21 -5.73
C HIS A 110 21.86 -8.34 -4.97
N LYS A 111 20.98 -9.25 -5.40
CA LYS A 111 19.66 -9.46 -4.81
C LYS A 111 19.45 -10.92 -4.42
N GLY A 112 18.90 -11.16 -3.24
CA GLY A 112 18.40 -12.42 -2.75
C GLY A 112 19.44 -13.53 -2.65
N GLN A 113 20.69 -13.17 -2.41
CA GLN A 113 21.77 -14.14 -2.33
C GLN A 113 21.68 -14.92 -1.03
N ASP A 114 21.88 -16.25 -1.10
CA ASP A 114 21.88 -17.09 0.10
C ASP A 114 23.11 -16.77 0.94
N LEU A 115 22.89 -16.31 2.17
CA LEU A 115 23.97 -15.87 3.04
C LEU A 115 24.86 -17.05 3.47
N GLN A 116 24.32 -18.28 3.52
CA GLN A 116 25.10 -19.47 3.85
C GLN A 116 26.09 -19.86 2.75
N LEU A 117 25.85 -19.41 1.52
CA LEU A 117 26.68 -19.69 0.34
C LEU A 117 27.64 -18.54 0.00
N ILE A 118 27.53 -17.41 0.68
CA ILE A 118 28.37 -16.23 0.46
C ILE A 118 29.47 -16.13 1.51
N ASP A 119 30.69 -15.84 1.06
CA ASP A 119 31.74 -15.33 1.94
C ASP A 119 31.47 -13.87 2.30
N ILE A 120 30.72 -13.67 3.40
CA ILE A 120 30.38 -12.35 3.91
C ILE A 120 31.62 -11.54 4.27
N LYS A 121 32.72 -12.18 4.70
CA LYS A 121 33.94 -11.45 5.07
C LYS A 121 34.55 -10.80 3.84
N SER A 122 34.69 -11.55 2.75
CA SER A 122 35.18 -11.02 1.48
C SER A 122 34.27 -9.92 0.93
N LEU A 123 32.96 -10.05 1.06
CA LEU A 123 32.02 -9.00 0.66
C LEU A 123 32.22 -7.70 1.46
N LEU A 124 32.34 -7.79 2.79
CA LEU A 124 32.59 -6.64 3.66
C LEU A 124 33.96 -5.98 3.38
N ILE A 125 34.99 -6.79 3.12
CA ILE A 125 36.32 -6.29 2.72
C ILE A 125 36.21 -5.54 1.39
N ARG A 126 35.51 -6.11 0.40
CA ARG A 126 35.32 -5.49 -0.90
C ARG A 126 34.58 -4.15 -0.80
N MET A 127 33.54 -4.06 0.04
CA MET A 127 32.84 -2.79 0.31
C MET A 127 33.81 -1.72 0.82
N ARG A 128 34.75 -2.09 1.69
CA ARG A 128 35.78 -1.20 2.24
C ARG A 128 36.83 -0.79 1.20
N GLU A 129 37.43 -1.76 0.51
CA GLU A 129 38.53 -1.53 -0.44
C GLU A 129 38.08 -0.74 -1.65
N GLU A 130 36.88 -1.03 -2.17
CA GLU A 130 36.30 -0.30 -3.29
C GLU A 130 35.62 1.02 -2.87
N LYS A 131 35.73 1.40 -1.58
CA LYS A 131 35.16 2.62 -0.99
C LYS A 131 33.69 2.80 -1.33
N ARG A 132 32.91 1.72 -1.28
CA ARG A 132 31.49 1.76 -1.65
C ARG A 132 30.66 2.43 -0.55
N SER A 133 29.72 3.26 -0.99
CA SER A 133 28.62 3.77 -0.18
C SER A 133 27.36 2.98 -0.49
N GLY A 134 26.55 2.70 0.53
CA GLY A 134 25.32 1.94 0.37
C GLY A 134 24.95 1.13 1.61
N CYS A 135 24.31 -0.01 1.39
CA CYS A 135 23.78 -0.84 2.46
C CYS A 135 23.87 -2.32 2.12
N LEU A 136 24.23 -3.13 3.11
CA LEU A 136 23.93 -4.56 3.10
C LEU A 136 22.59 -4.77 3.78
N ARG A 137 21.65 -5.38 3.08
CA ARG A 137 20.34 -5.72 3.64
C ARG A 137 20.28 -7.22 3.87
N ILE A 138 20.30 -7.61 5.14
CA ILE A 138 20.25 -9.01 5.58
C ILE A 138 18.84 -9.28 6.07
N TYR A 139 18.20 -10.32 5.54
CA TYR A 139 16.81 -10.60 5.87
C TYR A 139 16.50 -12.09 5.84
N SER A 140 15.59 -12.51 6.71
CA SER A 140 15.00 -13.84 6.73
C SER A 140 13.50 -13.74 6.44
N LYS A 141 12.73 -14.77 6.79
CA LYS A 141 11.26 -14.69 6.77
C LYS A 141 10.70 -13.77 7.85
N GLU A 142 11.40 -13.63 8.98
CA GLU A 142 10.88 -12.98 10.18
C GLU A 142 11.55 -11.63 10.44
N HIS A 143 12.86 -11.55 10.21
CA HIS A 143 13.65 -10.39 10.62
C HIS A 143 14.44 -9.78 9.46
N ILE A 144 14.78 -8.51 9.65
CA ILE A 144 15.59 -7.75 8.73
C ILE A 144 16.57 -6.86 9.52
N ALA A 145 17.80 -6.78 9.00
CA ALA A 145 18.83 -5.88 9.47
C ALA A 145 19.50 -5.20 8.28
N LEU A 146 19.86 -3.93 8.46
CA LEU A 146 20.60 -3.12 7.51
C LEU A 146 21.98 -2.80 8.08
N ILE A 147 23.01 -2.86 7.25
CA ILE A 147 24.37 -2.41 7.59
C ILE A 147 24.74 -1.31 6.62
N PHE A 148 24.86 -0.08 7.12
CA PHE A 148 25.14 1.08 6.29
C PHE A 148 26.64 1.30 6.12
N TYR A 149 27.02 1.70 4.91
CA TYR A 149 28.39 2.03 4.53
C TYR A 149 28.45 3.41 3.88
N ARG A 150 29.50 4.17 4.21
CA ARG A 150 29.85 5.44 3.56
C ARG A 150 31.34 5.43 3.25
N ASP A 151 31.68 5.56 1.98
CA ASP A 151 33.05 5.55 1.44
C ASP A 151 33.87 4.36 1.96
N GLY A 152 33.23 3.18 2.03
CA GLY A 152 33.82 1.93 2.52
C GLY A 152 33.89 1.80 4.05
N SER A 153 33.52 2.83 4.80
CA SER A 153 33.45 2.79 6.26
C SER A 153 32.06 2.35 6.73
N PRO A 154 31.94 1.37 7.62
CA PRO A 154 30.65 1.01 8.21
C PRO A 154 30.17 2.15 9.12
N LEU A 155 28.94 2.61 8.91
CA LEU A 155 28.27 3.56 9.80
C LEU A 155 27.68 2.84 11.01
N GLY A 156 27.14 1.64 10.77
CA GLY A 156 26.56 0.78 11.80
C GLY A 156 25.36 0.00 11.29
N PHE A 157 24.57 -0.49 12.23
CA PHE A 157 23.47 -1.43 12.02
C PHE A 157 22.12 -0.76 12.31
N PHE A 158 21.10 -1.15 11.56
CA PHE A 158 19.72 -0.83 11.87
C PHE A 158 18.89 -2.11 11.84
N HIS A 159 18.16 -2.39 12.91
CA HIS A 159 17.31 -3.55 13.06
C HIS A 159 15.99 -3.16 13.71
N ASP A 160 15.11 -4.14 13.88
CA ASP A 160 13.81 -3.93 14.51
C ASP A 160 13.98 -3.36 15.93
N GLY A 161 13.21 -2.32 16.25
CA GLY A 161 13.20 -1.63 17.53
C GLY A 161 14.19 -0.44 17.64
N SER A 162 15.19 -0.34 16.77
CA SER A 162 16.17 0.74 16.83
C SER A 162 15.59 2.10 16.43
N THR A 163 16.07 3.17 17.06
CA THR A 163 15.79 4.56 16.65
C THR A 163 16.93 5.18 15.85
N ASP A 164 18.13 4.61 15.93
CA ASP A 164 19.36 5.19 15.40
C ASP A 164 20.23 4.10 14.78
N ILE A 165 21.33 4.51 14.16
CA ILE A 165 22.38 3.60 13.70
C ILE A 165 23.17 3.11 14.91
N GLU A 166 23.13 1.81 15.15
CA GLU A 166 23.84 1.19 16.27
C GLU A 166 25.23 0.73 15.83
N THR A 167 26.25 0.97 16.66
CA THR A 167 27.65 0.60 16.35
C THR A 167 28.06 -0.73 16.99
N THR A 168 27.25 -1.24 17.92
CA THR A 168 27.45 -2.53 18.58
C THR A 168 26.57 -3.58 17.92
N ALA A 169 27.19 -4.59 17.32
CA ALA A 169 26.46 -5.75 16.83
C ALA A 169 26.08 -6.65 18.01
N ASP A 170 24.82 -6.61 18.43
CA ASP A 170 24.35 -7.58 19.41
C ASP A 170 24.21 -8.96 18.75
N SER A 171 25.05 -9.90 19.17
CA SER A 171 25.15 -11.24 18.57
C SER A 171 23.87 -12.07 18.69
N SER A 172 22.96 -11.65 19.59
CA SER A 172 21.64 -12.23 19.87
C SER A 172 20.58 -11.84 18.83
N MET A 173 20.77 -10.74 18.09
CA MET A 173 19.85 -10.22 17.07
C MET A 173 20.32 -10.50 15.62
N SER A 174 21.22 -11.46 15.46
CA SER A 174 21.89 -11.69 14.18
C SER A 174 20.96 -12.43 13.21
N VAL A 175 20.20 -11.66 12.43
CA VAL A 175 19.40 -12.14 11.28
C VAL A 175 20.23 -13.02 10.34
N ALA A 176 21.54 -12.74 10.26
CA ALA A 176 22.49 -13.52 9.47
C ALA A 176 22.61 -15.01 9.88
N LYS A 177 22.27 -15.36 11.12
CA LYS A 177 22.33 -16.75 11.61
C LYS A 177 21.03 -17.52 11.37
N GLU A 178 19.97 -16.86 10.92
CA GLU A 178 18.67 -17.48 10.76
C GLU A 178 18.63 -18.42 9.53
N PRO A 179 17.87 -19.53 9.59
CA PRO A 179 17.71 -20.43 8.47
C PRO A 179 17.14 -19.71 7.24
N GLY A 180 17.82 -19.83 6.09
CA GLY A 180 17.40 -19.22 4.84
C GLY A 180 17.60 -17.69 4.80
N ALA A 181 18.43 -17.13 5.68
CA ALA A 181 18.82 -15.74 5.61
C ALA A 181 19.44 -15.40 4.24
N LYS A 182 19.04 -14.27 3.69
CA LYS A 182 19.50 -13.75 2.42
C LYS A 182 20.15 -12.39 2.62
N VAL A 183 20.98 -12.02 1.64
CA VAL A 183 21.61 -10.70 1.58
C VAL A 183 21.39 -10.05 0.22
N ASP A 184 21.05 -8.77 0.28
CA ASP A 184 21.14 -7.85 -0.84
C ASP A 184 22.32 -6.89 -0.62
N VAL A 185 22.96 -6.51 -1.72
CA VAL A 185 23.98 -5.46 -1.76
C VAL A 185 23.40 -4.30 -2.53
N LEU A 186 23.11 -3.22 -1.82
CA LEU A 186 22.61 -1.98 -2.40
C LEU A 186 23.75 -0.96 -2.38
N VAL A 187 24.00 -0.34 -3.53
CA VAL A 187 25.05 0.67 -3.69
C VAL A 187 24.42 1.99 -4.08
N THR A 188 24.94 3.06 -3.51
CA THR A 188 24.45 4.41 -3.78
C THR A 188 25.55 5.19 -4.47
N ARG A 189 25.16 5.97 -5.49
CA ARG A 189 26.08 6.95 -6.07
C ARG A 189 26.11 8.09 -5.08
N GLY A 190 27.25 8.30 -4.42
CA GLY A 190 27.41 9.31 -3.36
C GLY A 190 26.82 10.65 -3.79
N ASP A 191 25.61 10.93 -3.33
CA ASP A 191 24.88 12.17 -3.49
C ASP A 191 25.33 13.10 -2.37
N GLY A 192 26.64 13.37 -2.36
CA GLY A 192 27.33 14.12 -1.32
C GLY A 192 26.58 15.40 -0.96
N GLY A 193 26.00 15.41 0.24
CA GLY A 193 25.61 16.59 1.00
C GLY A 193 24.61 17.55 0.33
N LYS A 194 23.91 17.15 -0.74
CA LYS A 194 22.86 18.01 -1.29
C LYS A 194 21.65 17.98 -0.34
N PRO A 195 21.09 19.15 0.03
CA PRO A 195 19.88 19.18 0.82
C PRO A 195 18.77 18.46 0.06
N LEU A 196 18.14 17.50 0.72
CA LEU A 196 17.01 16.76 0.17
C LEU A 196 15.84 17.73 0.02
N ALA A 197 15.19 17.71 -1.15
CA ALA A 197 14.04 18.56 -1.41
C ALA A 197 12.86 18.14 -0.52
N ASP A 198 12.15 19.11 0.06
CA ASP A 198 10.88 18.86 0.70
C ASP A 198 9.80 18.70 -0.38
N LEU A 199 9.35 17.46 -0.60
CA LEU A 199 8.29 17.17 -1.57
C LEU A 199 6.99 17.94 -1.27
N MET A 200 6.78 18.34 -0.01
CA MET A 200 5.62 19.12 0.41
C MET A 200 5.74 20.63 0.14
N GLU A 201 6.89 21.14 -0.33
CA GLU A 201 7.01 22.53 -0.80
C GLU A 201 6.41 22.72 -2.19
N THR A 202 6.48 21.70 -3.03
CA THR A 202 6.09 21.75 -4.44
C THR A 202 4.83 20.94 -4.74
N ALA A 203 4.50 19.94 -3.93
CA ALA A 203 3.27 19.16 -4.09
C ALA A 203 2.06 19.87 -3.46
N ASP A 204 0.96 19.94 -4.21
CA ASP A 204 -0.36 20.26 -3.64
C ASP A 204 -0.96 19.01 -2.98
N ILE A 205 -0.45 18.68 -1.78
CA ILE A 205 -0.88 17.50 -1.01
C ILE A 205 -2.40 17.51 -0.76
N THR A 206 -2.95 18.69 -0.47
CA THR A 206 -4.39 18.86 -0.22
C THR A 206 -5.20 18.58 -1.49
N GLY A 207 -4.77 19.13 -2.63
CA GLY A 207 -5.38 18.87 -3.93
C GLY A 207 -5.29 17.41 -4.35
N MET A 208 -4.13 16.77 -4.18
CA MET A 208 -3.92 15.35 -4.48
C MET A 208 -4.85 14.45 -3.66
N TRP A 209 -4.99 14.72 -2.36
CA TRP A 209 -5.92 13.98 -1.50
C TRP A 209 -7.38 14.23 -1.90
N GLY A 210 -7.74 15.49 -2.17
CA GLY A 210 -9.09 15.85 -2.63
C GLY A 210 -9.47 15.15 -3.93
N ALA A 211 -8.54 15.07 -4.89
CA ALA A 211 -8.73 14.35 -6.15
C ALA A 211 -8.96 12.86 -5.93
N ALA A 212 -8.13 12.21 -5.09
CA ALA A 212 -8.29 10.80 -4.76
C ALA A 212 -9.65 10.51 -4.08
N VAL A 213 -10.09 11.37 -3.16
CA VAL A 213 -11.40 11.26 -2.50
C VAL A 213 -12.55 11.42 -3.49
N ALA A 214 -12.48 12.42 -4.38
CA ALA A 214 -13.50 12.66 -5.39
C ALA A 214 -13.63 11.49 -6.37
N GLU A 215 -12.51 10.96 -6.84
CA GLU A 215 -12.47 9.80 -7.74
C GLU A 215 -13.05 8.55 -7.06
N ARG A 216 -12.68 8.30 -5.79
CA ARG A 216 -13.23 7.18 -5.03
C ARG A 216 -14.74 7.28 -4.86
N ARG A 217 -15.25 8.48 -4.64
CA ARG A 217 -16.70 8.74 -4.52
C ARG A 217 -17.40 8.46 -5.84
N ARG A 218 -16.87 8.97 -6.96
CA ARG A 218 -17.40 8.73 -8.30
C ARG A 218 -17.48 7.24 -8.63
N GLN A 219 -16.42 6.48 -8.36
CA GLN A 219 -16.39 5.03 -8.58
C GLN A 219 -17.45 4.29 -7.77
N ARG A 220 -17.71 4.69 -6.52
CA ARG A 220 -18.77 4.09 -5.69
C ARG A 220 -20.16 4.39 -6.24
N GLU A 221 -20.43 5.64 -6.60
CA GLU A 221 -21.70 6.06 -7.20
C GLU A 221 -21.97 5.29 -8.52
N GLU A 222 -20.93 5.08 -9.34
CA GLU A 222 -21.01 4.29 -10.57
C GLU A 222 -21.27 2.81 -10.29
N GLN A 223 -20.58 2.21 -9.31
CA GLN A 223 -20.81 0.81 -8.91
C GLN A 223 -22.22 0.61 -8.35
N GLU A 224 -22.71 1.51 -7.50
CA GLU A 224 -24.06 1.46 -6.93
C GLU A 224 -25.13 1.63 -8.02
N SER A 225 -24.92 2.55 -8.97
CA SER A 225 -25.81 2.72 -10.12
C SER A 225 -25.82 1.49 -11.02
N ALA A 226 -24.66 0.92 -11.32
CA ALA A 226 -24.55 -0.29 -12.14
C ALA A 226 -25.19 -1.51 -11.45
N ALA A 227 -24.98 -1.67 -10.14
CA ALA A 227 -25.61 -2.72 -9.34
C ALA A 227 -27.14 -2.56 -9.33
N SER A 228 -27.65 -1.35 -9.14
CA SER A 228 -29.09 -1.06 -9.16
C SER A 228 -29.71 -1.39 -10.50
N LYS A 229 -29.11 -0.92 -11.62
CA LYS A 229 -29.58 -1.25 -12.98
C LYS A 229 -29.56 -2.75 -13.26
N THR A 230 -28.53 -3.46 -12.78
CA THR A 230 -28.43 -4.91 -12.94
C THR A 230 -29.53 -5.63 -12.15
N GLN A 231 -29.85 -5.16 -10.95
CA GLN A 231 -30.92 -5.72 -10.13
C GLN A 231 -32.29 -5.45 -10.75
N GLU A 232 -32.56 -4.23 -11.21
CA GLU A 232 -33.79 -3.87 -11.93
C GLU A 232 -33.99 -4.74 -13.18
N THR A 233 -32.92 -4.96 -13.97
CA THR A 233 -32.97 -5.83 -15.16
C THR A 233 -33.30 -7.27 -14.77
N LYS A 234 -32.63 -7.82 -13.74
CA LYS A 234 -32.91 -9.18 -13.24
C LYS A 234 -34.33 -9.33 -12.73
N GLU A 235 -34.85 -8.34 -12.01
CA GLU A 235 -36.23 -8.36 -11.52
C GLU A 235 -37.25 -8.27 -12.66
N SER A 236 -36.98 -7.45 -13.68
CA SER A 236 -37.79 -7.35 -14.89
C SER A 236 -37.82 -8.69 -15.65
N ASP A 237 -36.66 -9.28 -15.90
CA ASP A 237 -36.53 -10.58 -16.58
C ASP A 237 -37.26 -11.70 -15.81
N ARG A 238 -37.13 -11.72 -14.48
CA ARG A 238 -37.84 -12.68 -13.63
C ARG A 238 -39.35 -12.51 -13.79
N ARG A 239 -39.85 -11.27 -13.67
CA ARG A 239 -41.29 -10.97 -13.82
C ARG A 239 -41.82 -11.39 -15.19
N GLN A 240 -41.06 -11.13 -16.26
CA GLN A 240 -41.46 -11.51 -17.61
C GLN A 240 -41.55 -13.03 -17.78
N LYS A 241 -40.53 -13.78 -17.32
CA LYS A 241 -40.55 -15.25 -17.35
C LYS A 241 -41.71 -15.83 -16.54
N THR A 242 -41.99 -15.27 -15.36
CA THR A 242 -43.11 -15.68 -14.53
C THR A 242 -44.44 -15.42 -15.25
N GLN A 243 -44.62 -14.26 -15.88
CA GLN A 243 -45.82 -13.94 -16.66
C GLN A 243 -46.02 -14.91 -17.83
N GLU A 244 -44.97 -15.18 -18.62
CA GLU A 244 -45.01 -16.13 -19.74
C GLU A 244 -45.40 -17.55 -19.28
N LEU A 245 -44.88 -18.00 -18.13
CA LEU A 245 -45.24 -19.29 -17.54
C LEU A 245 -46.73 -19.35 -17.19
N PHE A 246 -47.26 -18.34 -16.48
CA PHE A 246 -48.67 -18.29 -16.10
C PHE A 246 -49.60 -18.16 -17.32
N GLN A 247 -49.23 -17.37 -18.32
CA GLN A 247 -49.98 -17.26 -19.58
C GLN A 247 -50.04 -18.60 -20.30
N SER A 248 -48.91 -19.31 -20.43
CA SER A 248 -48.86 -20.60 -21.13
C SER A 248 -49.74 -21.65 -20.44
N SER A 249 -49.69 -21.71 -19.10
CA SER A 249 -50.52 -22.61 -18.30
C SER A 249 -52.00 -22.24 -18.40
N ALA A 250 -52.35 -20.96 -18.26
CA ALA A 250 -53.73 -20.49 -18.38
C ALA A 250 -54.30 -20.70 -19.79
N MET A 251 -53.50 -20.52 -20.84
CA MET A 251 -53.90 -20.81 -22.22
C MET A 251 -54.20 -22.31 -22.41
N ALA A 252 -53.38 -23.20 -21.83
CA ALA A 252 -53.57 -24.64 -21.94
C ALA A 252 -54.85 -25.15 -21.24
N HIS A 253 -55.20 -24.57 -20.08
CA HIS A 253 -56.32 -25.05 -19.26
C HIS A 253 -57.62 -24.25 -19.41
N LEU A 254 -57.55 -22.95 -19.74
CA LEU A 254 -58.69 -22.02 -19.76
C LEU A 254 -58.84 -21.27 -21.10
N GLY A 255 -57.96 -21.55 -22.07
CA GLY A 255 -57.97 -20.92 -23.39
C GLY A 255 -57.64 -19.41 -23.35
N LYS A 256 -58.05 -18.68 -24.41
CA LYS A 256 -57.72 -17.26 -24.58
C LYS A 256 -58.18 -16.36 -23.41
N ILE A 257 -59.30 -16.70 -22.78
CA ILE A 257 -59.85 -15.92 -21.65
C ILE A 257 -58.91 -16.01 -20.44
N GLY A 258 -58.36 -17.20 -20.15
CA GLY A 258 -57.40 -17.40 -19.06
C GLY A 258 -56.13 -16.58 -19.24
N SER A 259 -55.56 -16.56 -20.45
CA SER A 259 -54.36 -15.76 -20.75
C SER A 259 -54.60 -14.25 -20.56
N LEU A 260 -55.77 -13.74 -20.98
CA LEU A 260 -56.13 -12.32 -20.81
C LEU A 260 -56.31 -11.93 -19.33
N LEU A 261 -56.78 -12.85 -18.48
CA LEU A 261 -56.89 -12.64 -17.04
C LEU A 261 -55.51 -12.53 -16.38
N VAL A 262 -54.55 -13.36 -16.78
CA VAL A 262 -53.16 -13.29 -16.30
C VAL A 262 -52.54 -11.93 -16.63
N ASP A 263 -52.70 -11.45 -17.87
CA ASP A 263 -52.19 -10.13 -18.26
C ASP A 263 -52.77 -8.99 -17.43
N LYS A 264 -54.09 -9.03 -17.22
CA LYS A 264 -54.78 -8.01 -16.43
C LYS A 264 -54.31 -7.97 -14.97
N GLU A 265 -54.04 -9.13 -14.38
CA GLU A 265 -53.54 -9.22 -13.00
C GLU A 265 -52.06 -8.83 -12.88
N PHE A 266 -51.21 -9.18 -13.85
CA PHE A 266 -49.81 -8.71 -13.88
C PHE A 266 -49.71 -7.18 -14.09
N GLU A 267 -50.57 -6.60 -14.92
CA GLU A 267 -50.65 -5.14 -15.08
C GLU A 267 -51.14 -4.43 -13.81
N LYS A 268 -52.11 -5.00 -13.09
CA LYS A 268 -52.50 -4.49 -11.75
C LYS A 268 -51.36 -4.56 -10.74
N LEU A 269 -50.58 -5.65 -10.74
CA LEU A 269 -49.44 -5.82 -9.84
C LEU A 269 -48.33 -4.79 -10.12
N LYS A 270 -48.08 -4.45 -11.39
CA LYS A 270 -47.17 -3.35 -11.77
C LYS A 270 -47.63 -2.00 -11.23
N LEU A 271 -48.92 -1.68 -11.33
CA LEU A 271 -49.50 -0.41 -10.89
C LEU A 271 -49.50 -0.23 -9.37
N ASN A 272 -49.57 -1.34 -8.61
CA ASN A 272 -49.65 -1.30 -7.14
C ASN A 272 -48.31 -1.56 -6.42
N GLY A 273 -47.20 -1.73 -7.14
CA GLY A 273 -45.89 -2.00 -6.54
C GLY A 273 -45.80 -3.33 -5.77
N GLY A 274 -46.71 -4.28 -6.04
CA GLY A 274 -46.84 -5.51 -5.28
C GLY A 274 -45.69 -6.49 -5.53
N GLN A 275 -44.97 -6.87 -4.47
CA GLN A 275 -44.08 -8.02 -4.52
C GLN A 275 -44.90 -9.30 -4.70
N ILE A 276 -44.58 -10.09 -5.71
CA ILE A 276 -45.09 -11.45 -5.84
C ILE A 276 -44.39 -12.28 -4.77
N SER A 277 -45.06 -12.56 -3.65
CA SER A 277 -44.57 -13.49 -2.64
C SER A 277 -44.63 -14.91 -3.22
N GLU A 278 -43.46 -15.53 -3.39
CA GLU A 278 -43.36 -16.97 -3.63
C GLU A 278 -43.74 -17.70 -2.34
N SER A 279 -45.02 -18.04 -2.22
CA SER A 279 -45.50 -19.05 -1.29
C SER A 279 -46.41 -20.00 -2.06
N ALA A 280 -45.80 -21.02 -2.65
CA ALA A 280 -46.25 -22.41 -2.77
C ALA A 280 -45.30 -23.18 -3.70
#